data_AF-A0AAV3VUW7-F1
#
_entry.id   AF-A0AAV3VUW7-F1
#
_cell.length_a   1.000
_cell.length_b   1.000
_cell.length_c   1.000
_cell.angle_alpha   90.00
_cell.angle_beta   90.00
_cell.angle_gamma   90.00
#
_symmetry.space_group_name_H-M   'P 1'
#
loop_
_entity.id
_entity.type
_entity.pdbx_description
1 polymer ?
#
loop_
_entity_poly.entity_id
_entity_poly.type
_entity_poly.pdbx_seq_one_letter_code
_entity_poly.pdbx_strand_id
1 'polypeptide(L)'
;MYESKIQELIVSKGIDYCIISYLDNNGIKFLGEMSNLKEKDLPKQLFGDLDTITNLNNSLIGQEMPVTWKQGEVKGIVCKPKADVIIGLFYNEYRSLFDSIDFCNEITLELLKIFK
;
A
#
# COMPACT_ATOMS: atom_id res chain seq x y z
N MET A 1 -10.42 1.30 13.98
CA MET A 1 -11.28 0.11 13.78
C MET A 1 -11.11 -0.57 12.40
N TYR A 2 -10.22 -0.09 11.53
CA TYR A 2 -9.98 -0.70 10.19
C TYR A 2 -8.80 -1.68 10.16
N GLU A 3 -7.86 -1.56 11.09
CA GLU A 3 -6.60 -2.31 11.12
C GLU A 3 -6.81 -3.83 11.10
N SER A 4 -7.77 -4.38 11.87
CA SER A 4 -8.05 -5.82 11.87
C SER A 4 -8.54 -6.34 10.51
N LYS A 5 -9.42 -5.59 9.84
CA LYS A 5 -9.93 -5.93 8.51
C LYS A 5 -8.82 -5.83 7.46
N ILE A 6 -7.94 -4.84 7.58
CA ILE A 6 -6.78 -4.71 6.69
C ILE A 6 -5.80 -5.86 6.94
N GLN A 7 -5.57 -6.23 8.21
CA GLN A 7 -4.75 -7.39 8.58
C GLN A 7 -5.30 -8.67 7.95
N GLU A 8 -6.61 -8.91 8.03
CA GLU A 8 -7.28 -10.05 7.37
C GLU A 8 -7.11 -10.00 5.84
N LEU A 9 -7.26 -8.83 5.24
CA LEU A 9 -7.07 -8.62 3.80
C LEU A 9 -5.63 -8.95 3.38
N ILE A 10 -4.61 -8.41 4.06
CA ILE A 10 -3.22 -8.64 3.68
C ILE A 10 -2.84 -10.12 3.80
N VAL A 11 -3.33 -10.80 4.85
CA VAL A 11 -3.08 -12.24 5.04
C VAL A 11 -3.76 -13.06 3.94
N SER A 12 -5.04 -12.78 3.66
CA SER A 12 -5.80 -13.54 2.64
C SER A 12 -5.28 -13.35 1.21
N LYS A 13 -4.68 -12.20 0.92
CA LYS A 13 -4.17 -11.87 -0.43
C LYS A 13 -2.68 -12.13 -0.61
N GLY A 14 -1.97 -12.57 0.44
CA GLY A 14 -0.53 -12.80 0.39
C GLY A 14 0.26 -11.50 0.22
N ILE A 15 -0.15 -10.44 0.91
CA ILE A 15 0.60 -9.19 0.99
C ILE A 15 1.59 -9.31 2.16
N ASP A 16 2.88 -9.12 1.86
CA ASP A 16 3.97 -9.34 2.80
C ASP A 16 4.05 -8.21 3.85
N TYR A 17 3.82 -6.97 3.42
CA TYR A 17 3.97 -5.79 4.27
C TYR A 17 3.00 -4.67 3.86
N CYS A 18 2.45 -3.98 4.86
CA CYS A 18 1.50 -2.90 4.67
C CYS A 18 1.84 -1.73 5.59
N ILE A 19 1.74 -0.52 5.04
CA ILE A 19 1.92 0.74 5.76
C ILE A 19 0.62 1.53 5.62
N ILE A 20 0.08 1.97 6.75
CA ILE A 20 -1.07 2.87 6.80
C ILE A 20 -0.60 4.18 7.41
N SER A 21 -0.75 5.27 6.66
CA SER A 21 -0.43 6.62 7.12
C SER A 21 -1.71 7.44 7.28
N TYR A 22 -1.89 7.98 8.47
CA TYR A 22 -2.94 8.92 8.87
C TYR A 22 -2.37 10.33 8.84
N LEU A 23 -2.75 11.10 7.82
CA LEU A 23 -2.19 12.43 7.53
C LEU A 23 -2.71 13.52 8.49
N ASP A 24 -3.85 13.28 9.14
CA ASP A 24 -4.48 14.20 10.09
C ASP A 24 -3.68 14.34 11.40
N ASN A 25 -3.02 13.27 11.83
CA ASN A 25 -2.32 13.18 13.10
C ASN A 25 -0.88 12.65 12.98
N ASN A 26 -0.36 12.53 11.76
CA ASN A 26 0.96 11.96 11.47
C ASN A 26 1.17 10.54 12.01
N GLY A 27 0.08 9.78 12.17
CA GLY A 27 0.11 8.41 12.65
C GLY A 27 0.53 7.45 11.56
N ILE A 28 1.48 6.56 11.85
CA ILE A 28 1.91 5.51 10.93
C ILE A 28 1.69 4.16 11.61
N LYS A 29 1.10 3.22 10.88
CA LYS A 29 0.92 1.83 11.29
C LYS A 29 1.56 0.90 10.28
N PHE A 30 2.13 -0.17 10.81
CA PHE A 30 2.80 -1.21 10.05
C PHE A 30 2.10 -2.53 10.33
N LEU A 31 1.75 -3.25 9.28
CA LEU A 31 1.11 -4.56 9.33
C LEU A 31 1.92 -5.54 8.46
N GLY A 32 2.04 -6.79 8.91
CA GLY A 32 2.93 -7.77 8.27
C GLY A 32 4.41 -7.53 8.58
N GLU A 33 5.29 -8.12 7.76
CA GLU A 33 6.72 -8.21 8.05
C GLU A 33 7.55 -7.76 6.84
N MET A 34 8.19 -6.59 6.95
CA MET A 34 9.06 -6.06 5.89
C MET A 34 10.24 -7.00 5.55
N SER A 35 10.63 -7.90 6.48
CA SER A 35 11.65 -8.92 6.22
C SER A 35 11.26 -9.94 5.16
N ASN A 36 9.96 -10.07 4.84
CA ASN A 36 9.47 -11.00 3.83
C ASN A 36 9.63 -10.46 2.40
N LEU A 37 9.90 -9.16 2.25
CA LEU A 37 10.19 -8.53 0.96
C LEU A 37 11.64 -8.82 0.53
N LYS A 38 11.82 -9.17 -0.75
CA LYS A 38 13.15 -9.32 -1.37
C LYS A 38 13.94 -8.02 -1.34
N GLU A 39 13.28 -6.92 -1.69
CA GLU A 39 13.83 -5.56 -1.65
C GLU A 39 13.08 -4.69 -0.63
N LYS A 40 13.83 -4.00 0.25
CA LYS A 40 13.25 -3.14 1.31
C LYS A 40 13.27 -1.66 0.96
N ASP A 41 13.84 -1.31 -0.19
CA ASP A 41 14.05 0.08 -0.57
C ASP A 41 12.74 0.76 -0.98
N LEU A 42 11.87 0.06 -1.71
CA LEU A 42 10.60 0.65 -2.18
C LEU A 42 9.70 1.14 -1.03
N PRO A 43 9.43 0.35 0.04
CA PRO A 43 8.71 0.87 1.20
C PRO A 43 9.39 2.08 1.84
N LYS A 44 10.72 2.08 1.94
CA LYS A 44 11.48 3.20 2.53
C LYS A 44 11.45 4.46 1.66
N GLN A 45 11.50 4.30 0.34
CA GLN A 45 11.44 5.41 -0.61
C GLN A 45 10.06 6.09 -0.62
N LEU A 46 9.00 5.34 -0.34
CA LEU A 46 7.63 5.84 -0.36
C LEU A 46 7.12 6.27 1.02
N PHE A 47 7.58 5.64 2.10
CA PHE A 47 7.06 5.83 3.46
C PHE A 47 8.16 5.92 4.54
N GLY A 48 9.40 6.24 4.19
CA GLY A 48 10.54 6.21 5.11
C GLY A 48 10.43 7.17 6.30
N ASP A 49 9.81 8.34 6.09
CA ASP A 49 9.54 9.34 7.11
C ASP A 49 8.32 10.20 6.73
N LEU A 50 7.92 11.13 7.61
CA LEU A 50 6.76 12.01 7.41
C LEU A 50 6.91 12.96 6.22
N ASP A 51 8.13 13.43 5.95
CA ASP A 51 8.40 14.31 4.81
C ASP A 51 8.22 13.54 3.49
N THR A 52 8.74 12.31 3.45
CA THR A 52 8.58 11.38 2.32
C THR A 52 7.11 11.07 2.08
N ILE A 53 6.33 10.78 3.13
CA ILE A 53 4.89 10.53 3.04
C ILE A 53 4.15 11.78 2.55
N THR A 54 4.53 12.96 3.02
CA THR A 54 3.93 14.23 2.57
C THR A 54 4.22 14.48 1.09
N ASN A 55 5.46 14.22 0.65
CA ASN A 55 5.85 14.32 -0.75
C ASN A 55 5.10 13.30 -1.61
N LEU A 56 4.95 12.06 -1.13
CA LEU A 56 4.12 11.04 -1.77
C LEU A 56 2.68 11.54 -1.90
N ASN A 57 2.07 12.01 -0.81
CA ASN A 57 0.71 12.55 -0.81
C ASN A 57 0.50 13.65 -1.87
N ASN A 58 1.45 14.58 -1.96
CA ASN A 58 1.40 15.67 -2.94
C ASN A 58 1.55 15.15 -4.37
N SER A 59 2.41 14.16 -4.60
CA SER A 59 2.59 13.54 -5.92
C SER A 59 1.37 12.78 -6.41
N LEU A 60 0.52 12.31 -5.49
CA LEU A 60 -0.72 11.58 -5.76
C LEU A 60 -1.89 12.51 -6.14
N ILE A 61 -1.75 13.83 -5.97
CA ILE A 61 -2.82 14.79 -6.30
C ILE A 61 -3.07 14.76 -7.82
N GLY A 62 -4.32 14.48 -8.20
CA GLY A 62 -4.74 14.41 -9.60
C GLY A 62 -4.38 13.10 -10.32
N GLN A 63 -3.77 12.14 -9.63
CA GLN A 63 -3.52 10.81 -10.19
C GLN A 63 -4.75 9.91 -10.06
N GLU A 64 -4.93 9.01 -11.04
CA GLU A 64 -5.89 7.92 -10.94
C GLU A 64 -5.39 6.88 -9.91
N MET A 65 -6.31 6.38 -9.09
CA MET A 65 -6.00 5.40 -8.04
C MET A 65 -6.48 3.99 -8.45
N PRO A 66 -5.78 2.92 -8.04
CA PRO A 66 -4.54 2.94 -7.26
C PRO A 66 -3.33 3.28 -8.13
N VAL A 67 -2.25 3.77 -7.52
CA VAL A 67 -0.96 3.92 -8.20
C VAL A 67 -0.07 2.74 -7.82
N THR A 68 0.71 2.23 -8.78
CA THR A 68 1.60 1.09 -8.52
C THR A 68 3.04 1.42 -8.86
N TRP A 69 3.96 0.87 -8.07
CA TRP A 69 5.41 0.95 -8.28
C TRP A 69 6.00 -0.45 -8.26
N LYS A 70 7.12 -0.62 -8.94
CA LYS A 70 7.88 -1.87 -8.91
C LYS A 70 9.36 -1.55 -8.77
N GLN A 71 10.04 -2.28 -7.89
CA GLN A 71 11.49 -2.25 -7.76
C GLN A 71 11.99 -3.68 -7.60
N GLY A 72 12.75 -4.16 -8.58
CA GLY A 72 13.13 -5.58 -8.61
C GLY A 72 11.89 -6.47 -8.69
N GLU A 73 11.76 -7.36 -7.70
CA GLU A 73 10.61 -8.25 -7.60
C GLU A 73 9.50 -7.71 -6.69
N VAL A 74 9.79 -6.70 -5.88
CA VAL A 74 8.79 -6.08 -5.01
C VAL A 74 7.90 -5.12 -5.79
N LYS A 75 6.59 -5.32 -5.66
CA LYS A 75 5.55 -4.41 -6.16
C LYS A 75 4.89 -3.70 -4.98
N GLY A 76 4.69 -2.40 -5.13
CA GLY A 76 3.95 -1.53 -4.23
C GLY A 76 2.63 -1.10 -4.86
N ILE A 77 1.53 -1.22 -4.14
CA ILE A 77 0.24 -0.60 -4.47
C ILE A 77 0.02 0.52 -3.45
N VAL A 78 -0.09 1.76 -3.91
CA VAL A 78 -0.50 2.89 -3.07
C VAL A 78 -1.94 3.27 -3.41
N CYS A 79 -2.76 3.33 -2.36
CA CYS A 79 -4.16 3.70 -2.45
C CYS A 79 -4.48 4.78 -1.42
N LYS A 80 -5.44 5.65 -1.76
CA LYS A 80 -6.01 6.66 -0.87
C LYS A 80 -7.49 6.38 -0.63
N PRO A 81 -7.84 5.47 0.30
CA PRO A 81 -9.25 5.15 0.55
C PRO A 81 -10.04 6.31 1.17
N LYS A 82 -9.35 7.29 1.78
CA LYS A 82 -9.88 8.57 2.25
C LYS A 82 -8.87 9.69 1.96
N ALA A 83 -9.30 10.95 2.04
CA ALA A 83 -8.45 12.10 1.75
C ALA A 83 -7.22 12.18 2.68
N ASP A 84 -7.40 11.76 3.93
CA ASP A 84 -6.48 11.79 5.07
C ASP A 84 -5.77 10.45 5.33
N VAL A 85 -6.00 9.42 4.52
CA VAL A 85 -5.38 8.10 4.69
C VAL A 85 -4.67 7.66 3.42
N ILE A 86 -3.39 7.30 3.55
CA ILE A 86 -2.60 6.66 2.48
C ILE A 86 -2.24 5.25 2.94
N ILE A 87 -2.43 4.28 2.06
CA ILE A 87 -2.06 2.88 2.30
C ILE A 87 -1.07 2.43 1.24
N GLY A 88 0.08 1.92 1.66
CA GLY A 88 1.03 1.20 0.81
C GLY A 88 0.98 -0.29 1.10
N LEU A 89 0.69 -1.11 0.10
CA LEU A 89 0.75 -2.57 0.16
C LEU A 89 1.94 -3.06 -0.65
N PHE A 90 2.78 -3.89 -0.04
CA PHE A 90 4.03 -4.34 -0.62
C PHE A 90 4.10 -5.86 -0.59
N TYR A 91 4.47 -6.44 -1.73
CA TYR A 91 4.57 -7.88 -1.89
C TYR A 91 5.55 -8.24 -3.00
N ASN A 92 6.06 -9.46 -2.97
CA ASN A 92 6.88 -10.00 -4.05
C ASN A 92 5.97 -10.43 -5.22
N GLU A 93 6.12 -9.81 -6.40
CA GLU A 93 5.25 -10.02 -7.55
C GLU A 93 5.80 -11.10 -8.49
N TYR A 94 5.14 -12.24 -8.51
CA TYR A 94 5.44 -13.37 -9.39
C TYR A 94 4.37 -13.61 -10.45
N ARG A 95 3.27 -12.84 -10.42
CA ARG A 95 2.15 -13.01 -11.34
C ARG A 95 2.50 -12.46 -12.73
N SER A 96 1.75 -12.91 -13.73
CA SER A 96 1.79 -12.33 -15.07
C SER A 96 1.28 -10.88 -15.04
N LEU A 97 1.53 -10.12 -16.13
CA LEU A 97 1.09 -8.72 -16.21
C LEU A 97 -0.42 -8.56 -16.03
N PHE A 98 -1.22 -9.39 -16.70
CA PHE A 98 -2.69 -9.31 -16.65
C PHE A 98 -3.21 -9.69 -15.27
N ASP A 99 -2.73 -10.79 -14.70
CA ASP A 99 -3.10 -11.22 -13.34
C ASP A 99 -2.71 -10.17 -12.30
N SER A 100 -1.58 -9.47 -12.51
CA SER A 100 -1.10 -8.41 -11.63
C SER A 100 -2.03 -7.18 -11.65
N ILE A 101 -2.59 -6.83 -12.82
CA ILE A 101 -3.58 -5.75 -12.96
C ILE A 101 -4.88 -6.13 -12.25
N ASP A 102 -5.39 -7.33 -12.51
CA ASP A 102 -6.63 -7.83 -11.90
C ASP A 102 -6.52 -7.88 -10.38
N PHE A 103 -5.39 -8.39 -9.87
CA PHE A 103 -5.10 -8.42 -8.44
C PHE A 103 -5.07 -7.02 -7.80
N CYS A 104 -4.47 -6.03 -8.48
CA CYS A 104 -4.43 -4.65 -7.97
C CYS A 104 -5.83 -4.03 -7.87
N ASN A 105 -6.66 -4.26 -8.89
CA ASN A 105 -8.04 -3.77 -8.92
C ASN A 105 -8.87 -4.43 -7.82
N GLU A 106 -8.77 -5.75 -7.66
CA GLU A 106 -9.50 -6.51 -6.64
C GLU A 106 -9.17 -6.01 -5.23
N ILE A 107 -7.88 -5.94 -4.88
CA ILE A 107 -7.43 -5.45 -3.57
C ILE A 107 -7.90 -4.02 -3.31
N THR A 108 -7.81 -3.15 -4.32
CA THR A 108 -8.22 -1.76 -4.16
C THR A 108 -9.70 -1.64 -3.87
N LEU A 109 -10.53 -2.42 -4.56
CA LEU A 109 -11.97 -2.47 -4.29
C LEU A 109 -12.27 -2.99 -2.88
N GLU A 110 -11.54 -4.00 -2.40
CA GLU A 110 -11.68 -4.51 -1.03
C GLU A 110 -11.25 -3.47 0.01
N LEU A 111 -10.12 -2.79 -0.19
CA LEU A 111 -9.70 -1.67 0.66
C LEU A 111 -10.76 -0.58 0.70
N LEU A 112 -11.29 -0.16 -0.44
CA LEU A 112 -12.34 0.87 -0.48
C LEU A 112 -13.60 0.44 0.29
N LYS A 113 -13.97 -0.85 0.27
CA LYS A 113 -15.10 -1.38 1.06
C LYS A 113 -14.83 -1.34 2.57
N ILE A 114 -13.58 -1.49 3.02
CA ILE A 114 -13.23 -1.42 4.44
C ILE A 114 -13.44 0.01 4.99
N PHE A 115 -13.21 1.03 4.15
CA PHE A 115 -13.26 2.45 4.55
C PHE A 115 -14.60 3.15 4.25
N LYS A 116 -15.52 2.48 3.54
CA LYS A 116 -16.94 2.86 3.43
C LYS A 116 -17.67 2.64 4.76
#